data_AF-A0A3L7RY48-F1
#
_entry.id   AF-A0A3L7RY48-F1
#
_cell.length_a   1.000
_cell.length_b   1.000
_cell.length_c   1.000
_cell.angle_alpha   90.00
_cell.angle_beta   90.00
_cell.angle_gamma   90.00
#
_symmetry.space_group_name_H-M   'P 1'
#
loop_
_entity.id
_entity.type
_entity.pdbx_description
1 polymer ?
#
loop_
_entity_poly.entity_id
_entity_poly.type
_entity_poly.pdbx_seq_one_letter_code
_entity_poly.pdbx_strand_id
1 'polypeptide(L)'
;MFQHFKPFEKTLGLRWDNDFFYVESNGIPDHSMMVGITAWQQQVPLPQAYTGRNAWRIPLHPKPAKKPMSAKDNFFRGAIALAVNGIPIFNPIKNDGRTDTLVAGELDQWGGHCGRADDYHYHIAPIHLEPMVGKGQPIAYALDGYPIYSYQEDSDNQPLDWMNGHKDKDGNYHYHATKKYPYINGGFYGEVLERDGQVDPQPRAESPRPALGPMRGAKIVGFEETAPKSFQLTYEVSGRKGYVRYKLGESGAVAFEFQDPAGKVTKQNYQNGGGRRGGGPPPRDVQPPRDGQLPRQAEAMKSQSGTIQVTSSSVDSRGMLIKDCTCDGARQSPAVSWDKLPEGTKSIAVSLWHEAPDQTKSYWVVYNLPATSTGIGQNKKAEGTVGLNDKRRNEYDPMCSKGPGIKTYHITVYALSKNLELTAKEVDRKKLLEAIRDCKLGEGTLDYQYERSK
;
A
#
# COMPACT_ATOMS: atom_id res chain seq x y z
N MET A 1 -21.28 -3.65 -17.52
CA MET A 1 -20.69 -2.93 -16.36
C MET A 1 -21.68 -1.93 -15.76
N PHE A 2 -22.09 -0.85 -16.44
CA PHE A 2 -22.99 0.18 -15.87
C PHE A 2 -24.23 -0.38 -15.15
N GLN A 3 -24.95 -1.34 -15.76
CA GLN A 3 -26.16 -1.91 -15.16
C GLN A 3 -25.94 -2.58 -13.80
N HIS A 4 -24.73 -3.06 -13.50
CA HIS A 4 -24.43 -3.72 -12.23
C HIS A 4 -24.21 -2.72 -11.09
N PHE A 5 -23.81 -1.49 -11.40
CA PHE A 5 -23.67 -0.38 -10.44
C PHE A 5 -24.98 0.39 -10.24
N LYS A 6 -25.92 0.26 -11.19
CA LYS A 6 -27.21 0.97 -11.19
C LYS A 6 -28.00 0.85 -9.88
N PRO A 7 -28.07 -0.30 -9.17
CA PRO A 7 -28.77 -0.38 -7.89
C PRO A 7 -28.26 0.62 -6.83
N PHE A 8 -27.03 1.11 -6.98
CA PHE A 8 -26.36 2.02 -6.06
C PHE A 8 -26.23 3.45 -6.61
N GLU A 9 -26.91 3.80 -7.70
CA GLU A 9 -26.78 5.12 -8.36
C GLU A 9 -27.14 6.32 -7.48
N LYS A 10 -27.84 6.11 -6.36
CA LYS A 10 -28.15 7.16 -5.38
C LYS A 10 -26.93 7.60 -4.56
N THR A 11 -25.95 6.73 -4.40
CA THR A 11 -24.72 6.98 -3.62
C THR A 11 -23.47 7.05 -4.51
N LEU A 12 -23.61 6.73 -5.80
CA LEU A 12 -22.51 6.68 -6.77
C LEU A 12 -22.65 7.73 -7.86
N GLY A 13 -21.53 8.35 -8.24
CA GLY A 13 -21.41 9.08 -9.50
C GLY A 13 -20.81 8.16 -10.56
N LEU A 14 -21.53 7.92 -11.66
CA LEU A 14 -21.09 6.99 -12.71
C LEU A 14 -20.82 7.76 -14.00
N ARG A 15 -19.64 7.56 -14.59
CA ARG A 15 -19.28 8.12 -15.90
C ARG A 15 -18.32 7.19 -16.62
N TRP A 16 -18.14 7.38 -17.92
CA TRP A 16 -17.19 6.60 -18.71
C TRP A 16 -16.60 7.43 -19.85
N ASP A 17 -15.44 7.00 -20.31
CA ASP A 17 -14.89 7.38 -21.61
C ASP A 17 -14.75 6.11 -22.49
N ASN A 18 -13.93 6.15 -23.53
CA ASN A 18 -13.74 5.00 -24.42
C ASN A 18 -12.95 3.86 -23.76
N ASP A 19 -12.13 4.14 -22.74
CA ASP A 19 -11.17 3.20 -22.18
C ASP A 19 -11.57 2.75 -20.77
N PHE A 20 -12.19 3.63 -19.99
CA PHE A 20 -12.45 3.43 -18.57
C PHE A 20 -13.90 3.75 -18.16
N PHE A 21 -14.41 2.90 -17.28
CA PHE A 21 -15.57 3.17 -16.45
C PHE A 21 -15.11 3.81 -15.14
N TYR A 22 -15.69 4.94 -14.76
CA TYR A 22 -15.35 5.63 -13.53
C TYR A 22 -16.49 5.57 -12.54
N VAL A 23 -16.13 5.29 -11.29
CA VAL A 23 -17.05 5.20 -10.16
C VAL A 23 -16.62 6.18 -9.10
N GLU A 24 -17.48 7.17 -8.87
CA GLU A 24 -17.33 8.15 -7.81
C GLU A 24 -18.13 7.70 -6.60
N SER A 25 -17.53 7.74 -5.41
CA SER A 25 -18.19 7.36 -4.17
C SER A 25 -17.62 8.14 -3.00
N ASN A 26 -18.35 8.15 -1.89
CA ASN A 26 -17.85 8.68 -0.62
C ASN A 26 -17.16 7.61 0.24
N GLY A 27 -17.02 6.37 -0.25
CA GLY A 27 -16.42 5.25 0.49
C GLY A 27 -17.22 4.75 1.70
N ILE A 28 -18.52 5.08 1.82
CA ILE A 28 -19.38 4.62 2.93
C ILE A 28 -20.51 3.73 2.38
N PRO A 29 -20.57 2.43 2.75
CA PRO A 29 -21.62 1.53 2.31
C PRO A 29 -22.95 1.76 3.04
N ASP A 30 -24.05 1.31 2.41
CA ASP A 30 -25.40 1.26 3.00
C ASP A 30 -25.63 -0.05 3.78
N HIS A 31 -24.72 -0.36 4.70
CA HIS A 31 -24.86 -1.45 5.67
C HIS A 31 -24.11 -1.10 6.96
N SER A 32 -24.35 -1.84 8.04
CA SER A 32 -23.58 -1.67 9.28
C SER A 32 -22.09 -1.92 9.05
N MET A 33 -21.20 -1.23 9.74
CA MET A 33 -19.74 -1.43 9.60
C MET A 33 -19.11 -1.78 10.94
N MET A 34 -17.87 -2.28 10.92
CA MET A 34 -16.97 -2.43 12.06
C MET A 34 -17.37 -3.47 13.12
N VAL A 35 -18.65 -3.79 13.26
CA VAL A 35 -19.15 -4.74 14.26
C VAL A 35 -18.59 -6.14 14.01
N GLY A 36 -18.02 -6.74 15.04
CA GLY A 36 -17.40 -8.07 14.98
C GLY A 36 -15.87 -8.05 14.96
N ILE A 37 -15.24 -6.90 14.67
CA ILE A 37 -13.78 -6.76 14.68
C ILE A 37 -13.24 -7.01 16.09
N THR A 38 -12.23 -7.87 16.21
CA THR A 38 -11.56 -8.26 17.48
C THR A 38 -10.09 -7.86 17.55
N ALA A 39 -9.49 -7.48 16.41
CA ALA A 39 -8.15 -6.92 16.31
C ALA A 39 -8.19 -5.49 15.76
N TRP A 40 -8.82 -4.59 16.53
CA TRP A 40 -9.10 -3.24 16.07
C TRP A 40 -7.89 -2.30 16.11
N GLN A 41 -7.64 -1.59 15.01
CA GLN A 41 -6.55 -0.60 14.85
C GLN A 41 -6.94 0.83 15.26
N GLN A 42 -8.06 1.01 15.98
CA GLN A 42 -8.54 2.32 16.42
C GLN A 42 -8.88 3.30 15.28
N GLN A 43 -9.23 2.76 14.11
CA GLN A 43 -9.76 3.49 12.96
C GLN A 43 -11.28 3.42 12.92
N VAL A 44 -11.93 4.43 12.35
CA VAL A 44 -13.39 4.50 12.18
C VAL A 44 -13.75 4.85 10.74
N PRO A 45 -14.97 4.55 10.26
CA PRO A 45 -15.37 4.92 8.91
C PRO A 45 -15.49 6.44 8.76
N LEU A 46 -14.65 7.04 7.92
CA LEU A 46 -14.77 8.42 7.48
C LEU A 46 -15.00 8.49 5.96
N PRO A 47 -15.90 9.37 5.49
CA PRO A 47 -16.11 9.55 4.06
C PRO A 47 -14.83 9.98 3.35
N GLN A 48 -14.58 9.39 2.19
CA GLN A 48 -13.45 9.66 1.30
C GLN A 48 -13.92 10.39 0.05
N ALA A 49 -13.09 11.27 -0.51
CA ALA A 49 -13.43 12.04 -1.70
C ALA A 49 -13.01 11.33 -2.99
N TYR A 50 -13.58 10.16 -3.28
CA TYR A 50 -13.32 9.44 -4.53
C TYR A 50 -14.12 10.04 -5.69
N THR A 51 -13.82 11.28 -6.08
CA THR A 51 -14.58 12.04 -7.09
C THR A 51 -13.67 12.69 -8.12
N GLY A 52 -14.20 13.03 -9.29
CA GLY A 52 -13.46 13.69 -10.36
C GLY A 52 -12.20 12.92 -10.78
N ARG A 53 -11.02 13.54 -10.62
CA ARG A 53 -9.72 12.90 -10.93
C ARG A 53 -9.30 11.83 -9.91
N ASN A 54 -9.93 11.81 -8.74
CA ASN A 54 -9.69 10.82 -7.68
C ASN A 54 -10.76 9.71 -7.70
N ALA A 55 -11.56 9.61 -8.76
CA ALA A 55 -12.55 8.54 -8.92
C ALA A 55 -11.88 7.19 -9.18
N TRP A 56 -12.52 6.10 -8.74
CA TRP A 56 -12.11 4.76 -9.16
C TRP A 56 -12.27 4.61 -10.66
N ARG A 57 -11.37 3.85 -11.29
CA ARG A 57 -11.43 3.56 -12.72
C ARG A 57 -11.25 2.08 -12.98
N ILE A 58 -12.07 1.53 -13.87
CA ILE A 58 -12.06 0.12 -14.27
C ILE A 58 -11.95 0.08 -15.80
N PRO A 59 -11.00 -0.68 -16.39
CA PRO A 59 -10.89 -0.82 -17.84
C PRO A 59 -12.18 -1.38 -18.46
N LEU A 60 -12.68 -0.75 -19.53
CA LEU A 60 -13.82 -1.24 -20.31
C LEU A 60 -13.42 -2.35 -21.31
N HIS A 61 -12.14 -2.40 -21.66
CA HIS A 61 -11.58 -3.32 -22.64
C HIS A 61 -10.42 -4.11 -22.01
N PRO A 62 -10.71 -5.00 -21.04
CA PRO A 62 -9.69 -5.77 -20.35
C PRO A 62 -8.95 -6.70 -21.32
N LYS A 63 -7.62 -6.77 -21.18
CA LYS A 63 -6.75 -7.62 -22.00
C LYS A 63 -6.09 -8.67 -21.13
N PRO A 64 -6.06 -9.95 -21.52
CA PRO A 64 -5.31 -10.97 -20.79
C PRO A 64 -3.83 -10.60 -20.70
N ALA A 65 -3.26 -10.66 -19.51
CA ALA A 65 -1.84 -10.45 -19.31
C ALA A 65 -1.03 -11.61 -19.88
N LYS A 66 0.10 -11.30 -20.53
CA LYS A 66 1.09 -12.32 -20.93
C LYS A 66 1.68 -13.05 -19.72
N LYS A 67 1.73 -12.37 -18.58
CA LYS A 67 2.20 -12.87 -17.29
C LYS A 67 1.24 -12.39 -16.20
N PRO A 68 0.18 -13.16 -15.91
CA PRO A 68 -0.73 -12.86 -14.81
C PRO A 68 0.03 -12.67 -13.49
N MET A 69 -0.44 -11.75 -12.65
CA MET A 69 0.24 -11.40 -11.39
C MET A 69 -0.55 -11.88 -10.18
N SER A 70 0.15 -12.48 -9.23
CA SER A 70 -0.43 -13.08 -8.01
C SER A 70 -0.65 -12.02 -6.93
N ALA A 71 -1.85 -11.95 -6.36
CA ALA A 71 -2.11 -11.14 -5.16
C ALA A 71 -1.52 -11.78 -3.89
N LYS A 72 -1.13 -13.07 -3.93
CA LYS A 72 -0.40 -13.68 -2.82
C LYS A 72 1.01 -13.11 -2.66
N ASP A 73 1.62 -12.66 -3.76
CA ASP A 73 3.00 -12.22 -3.82
C ASP A 73 3.14 -10.71 -4.12
N ASN A 74 2.05 -10.05 -4.51
CA ASN A 74 2.01 -8.65 -4.96
C ASN A 74 0.75 -7.94 -4.44
N PHE A 75 0.64 -6.64 -4.72
CA PHE A 75 -0.57 -5.84 -4.42
C PHE A 75 -0.97 -5.81 -2.93
N PHE A 76 0.01 -5.78 -2.03
CA PHE A 76 -0.26 -5.68 -0.58
C PHE A 76 -0.66 -4.27 -0.14
N ARG A 77 -0.69 -3.29 -1.06
CA ARG A 77 -1.15 -1.93 -0.83
C ARG A 77 -2.27 -1.61 -1.82
N GLY A 78 -3.21 -0.78 -1.38
CA GLY A 78 -4.33 -0.33 -2.23
C GLY A 78 -5.34 -1.44 -2.55
N ALA A 79 -6.28 -1.11 -3.42
CA ALA A 79 -7.32 -2.02 -3.84
C ALA A 79 -6.84 -2.95 -4.96
N ILE A 80 -7.45 -4.13 -5.03
CA ILE A 80 -7.34 -5.08 -6.14
C ILE A 80 -8.64 -5.19 -6.93
N ALA A 81 -9.75 -4.72 -6.36
CA ALA A 81 -11.06 -4.69 -7.01
C ALA A 81 -11.92 -3.56 -6.46
N LEU A 82 -13.04 -3.29 -7.12
CA LEU A 82 -14.07 -2.38 -6.69
C LEU A 82 -15.42 -3.11 -6.65
N ALA A 83 -16.08 -3.10 -5.50
CA ALA A 83 -17.43 -3.63 -5.36
C ALA A 83 -18.45 -2.75 -6.11
N VAL A 84 -19.56 -3.36 -6.53
CA VAL A 84 -20.64 -2.65 -7.26
C VAL A 84 -21.31 -1.53 -6.46
N ASN A 85 -21.18 -1.53 -5.13
CA ASN A 85 -21.60 -0.45 -4.25
C ASN A 85 -20.55 0.67 -4.10
N GLY A 86 -19.47 0.64 -4.89
CA GLY A 86 -18.42 1.66 -4.92
C GLY A 86 -17.43 1.62 -3.75
N ILE A 87 -17.40 0.53 -2.98
CA ILE A 87 -16.42 0.30 -1.92
C ILE A 87 -15.24 -0.50 -2.48
N PRO A 88 -13.99 -0.05 -2.25
CA PRO A 88 -12.84 -0.79 -2.73
C PRO A 88 -12.64 -2.10 -1.95
N ILE A 89 -12.04 -3.06 -2.64
CA ILE A 89 -11.69 -4.38 -2.12
C ILE A 89 -10.18 -4.50 -2.17
N PHE A 90 -9.57 -4.65 -1.00
CA PHE A 90 -8.14 -4.78 -0.80
C PHE A 90 -7.75 -6.25 -0.72
N ASN A 91 -6.46 -6.49 -0.87
CA ASN A 91 -5.88 -7.81 -0.79
C ASN A 91 -6.16 -8.47 0.58
N PRO A 92 -6.65 -9.72 0.66
CA PRO A 92 -6.83 -10.43 1.92
C PRO A 92 -5.55 -10.51 2.78
N ILE A 93 -4.37 -10.42 2.14
CA ILE A 93 -3.08 -10.32 2.80
C ILE A 93 -2.71 -8.86 3.01
N LYS A 94 -2.36 -8.53 4.26
CA LYS A 94 -1.93 -7.19 4.69
C LYS A 94 -0.65 -6.74 4.03
N ASN A 95 -0.34 -5.45 4.19
CA ASN A 95 0.91 -4.80 3.76
C ASN A 95 2.21 -5.49 4.21
N ASP A 96 2.16 -6.40 5.20
CA ASP A 96 3.32 -7.18 5.64
C ASP A 96 3.59 -8.43 4.78
N GLY A 97 2.73 -8.72 3.81
CA GLY A 97 2.85 -9.80 2.83
C GLY A 97 2.59 -11.21 3.39
N ARG A 98 2.07 -11.33 4.61
CA ARG A 98 1.90 -12.65 5.27
C ARG A 98 0.63 -12.79 6.10
N THR A 99 0.11 -11.71 6.65
CA THR A 99 -1.00 -11.79 7.60
C THR A 99 -2.32 -11.72 6.85
N ASP A 100 -3.12 -12.77 6.97
CA ASP A 100 -4.50 -12.82 6.47
C ASP A 100 -5.42 -12.02 7.39
N THR A 101 -6.07 -10.98 6.86
CA THR A 101 -6.89 -10.04 7.63
C THR A 101 -8.13 -10.69 8.24
N LEU A 102 -8.74 -11.69 7.57
CA LEU A 102 -9.89 -12.43 8.08
C LEU A 102 -9.46 -13.29 9.28
N VAL A 103 -8.38 -14.06 9.12
CA VAL A 103 -7.85 -14.93 10.18
C VAL A 103 -7.34 -14.12 11.37
N ALA A 104 -6.82 -12.92 11.14
CA ALA A 104 -6.39 -12.01 12.19
C ALA A 104 -7.54 -11.41 13.02
N GLY A 105 -8.81 -11.63 12.63
CA GLY A 105 -9.98 -11.09 13.34
C GLY A 105 -10.15 -9.59 13.16
N GLU A 106 -9.65 -9.03 12.05
CA GLU A 106 -9.66 -7.60 11.76
C GLU A 106 -10.86 -7.14 10.93
N LEU A 107 -11.65 -8.08 10.42
CA LEU A 107 -12.81 -7.80 9.57
C LEU A 107 -14.11 -7.79 10.37
N ASP A 108 -15.03 -6.94 9.95
CA ASP A 108 -16.42 -6.96 10.39
C ASP A 108 -17.20 -8.10 9.70
N GLN A 109 -18.48 -8.23 10.06
CA GLN A 109 -19.35 -9.28 9.52
C GLN A 109 -19.53 -9.25 7.99
N TRP A 110 -19.23 -8.13 7.35
CA TRP A 110 -19.31 -7.96 5.89
C TRP A 110 -17.97 -8.18 5.21
N GLY A 111 -16.92 -8.43 5.98
CA GLY A 111 -15.61 -8.69 5.46
C GLY A 111 -14.76 -7.45 5.22
N GLY A 112 -15.09 -6.32 5.85
CA GLY A 112 -14.35 -5.07 5.71
C GLY A 112 -13.85 -4.50 7.02
N HIS A 113 -13.01 -3.47 6.91
CA HIS A 113 -12.54 -2.66 8.02
C HIS A 113 -12.08 -1.29 7.54
N CYS A 114 -11.64 -0.44 8.47
CA CYS A 114 -11.05 0.85 8.13
C CYS A 114 -9.52 0.81 8.08
N GLY A 115 -8.94 1.35 7.02
CA GLY A 115 -7.50 1.53 6.85
C GLY A 115 -6.94 2.69 7.67
N ARG A 116 -5.64 2.93 7.52
CA ARG A 116 -4.91 4.01 8.21
C ARG A 116 -5.43 5.42 7.84
N ALA A 117 -6.15 5.55 6.73
CA ALA A 117 -6.78 6.80 6.32
C ALA A 117 -8.26 6.88 6.77
N ASP A 118 -8.68 6.07 7.74
CA ASP A 118 -10.08 5.95 8.17
C ASP A 118 -11.02 5.58 6.99
N ASP A 119 -10.47 4.94 5.96
CA ASP A 119 -11.18 4.52 4.76
C ASP A 119 -11.73 3.10 4.93
N TYR A 120 -13.05 2.93 4.83
CA TYR A 120 -13.66 1.60 4.88
C TYR A 120 -13.45 0.85 3.55
N HIS A 121 -13.01 -0.40 3.62
CA HIS A 121 -12.81 -1.27 2.47
C HIS A 121 -13.01 -2.75 2.83
N TYR A 122 -13.36 -3.57 1.85
CA TYR A 122 -13.47 -5.02 2.02
C TYR A 122 -12.13 -5.71 1.83
N HIS A 123 -11.95 -6.89 2.41
CA HIS A 123 -10.84 -7.81 2.16
C HIS A 123 -11.31 -9.19 1.64
N ILE A 124 -12.62 -9.43 1.66
CA ILE A 124 -13.24 -10.61 1.09
C ILE A 124 -14.36 -10.18 0.15
N ALA A 125 -14.82 -11.08 -0.72
CA ALA A 125 -15.90 -10.78 -1.65
C ALA A 125 -17.19 -10.38 -0.91
N PRO A 126 -17.79 -9.21 -1.22
CA PRO A 126 -19.03 -8.75 -0.60
C PRO A 126 -20.24 -9.46 -1.21
N ILE A 127 -20.38 -10.76 -0.97
CA ILE A 127 -21.44 -11.62 -1.53
C ILE A 127 -22.86 -11.14 -1.19
N HIS A 128 -23.01 -10.37 -0.12
CA HIS A 128 -24.28 -9.77 0.30
C HIS A 128 -24.84 -8.76 -0.72
N LEU A 129 -24.05 -8.34 -1.71
CA LEU A 129 -24.49 -7.50 -2.81
C LEU A 129 -25.23 -8.28 -3.90
N GLU A 130 -25.08 -9.60 -3.97
CA GLU A 130 -25.72 -10.45 -5.00
C GLU A 130 -27.25 -10.27 -5.07
N PRO A 131 -28.01 -10.26 -3.95
CA PRO A 131 -29.45 -10.00 -4.01
C PRO A 131 -29.82 -8.63 -4.58
N MET A 132 -28.91 -7.64 -4.53
CA MET A 132 -29.14 -6.28 -5.02
C MET A 132 -28.88 -6.15 -6.52
N VAL A 133 -27.89 -6.88 -7.05
CA VAL A 133 -27.55 -6.88 -8.49
C VAL A 133 -28.28 -7.97 -9.28
N GLY A 134 -28.74 -9.02 -8.61
CA GLY A 134 -29.36 -10.18 -9.22
C GLY A 134 -28.40 -11.38 -9.31
N LYS A 135 -28.97 -12.58 -9.18
CA LYS A 135 -28.25 -13.85 -9.27
C LYS A 135 -27.52 -13.98 -10.61
N GLY A 136 -26.29 -14.45 -10.57
CA GLY A 136 -25.45 -14.58 -11.77
C GLY A 136 -25.03 -13.24 -12.39
N GLN A 137 -25.14 -12.13 -11.64
CA GLN A 137 -24.55 -10.84 -12.01
C GLN A 137 -23.27 -10.58 -11.19
N PRO A 138 -22.29 -9.84 -11.74
CA PRO A 138 -21.08 -9.46 -11.00
C PRO A 138 -21.40 -8.63 -9.74
N ILE A 139 -20.76 -8.97 -8.63
CA ILE A 139 -20.81 -8.23 -7.36
C ILE A 139 -19.63 -7.26 -7.20
N ALA A 140 -18.60 -7.41 -8.04
CA ALA A 140 -17.44 -6.54 -8.08
C ALA A 140 -16.74 -6.64 -9.44
N TYR A 141 -15.76 -5.78 -9.65
CA TYR A 141 -14.85 -5.82 -10.79
C TYR A 141 -13.41 -5.70 -10.29
N ALA A 142 -12.54 -6.61 -10.73
CA ALA A 142 -11.11 -6.46 -10.51
C ALA A 142 -10.60 -5.23 -11.26
N LEU A 143 -9.52 -4.61 -10.76
CA LEU A 143 -8.94 -3.41 -11.39
C LEU A 143 -8.29 -3.68 -12.76
N ASP A 144 -8.19 -4.94 -13.18
CA ASP A 144 -7.84 -5.33 -14.55
C ASP A 144 -9.05 -5.31 -15.52
N GLY A 145 -10.26 -5.07 -15.01
CA GLY A 145 -11.51 -4.94 -15.77
C GLY A 145 -12.37 -6.20 -15.84
N TYR A 146 -11.90 -7.34 -15.32
CA TYR A 146 -12.68 -8.58 -15.33
C TYR A 146 -13.70 -8.64 -14.17
N PRO A 147 -14.91 -9.16 -14.41
CA PRO A 147 -15.95 -9.24 -13.39
C PRO A 147 -15.63 -10.28 -12.31
N ILE A 148 -16.12 -10.00 -11.10
CA ILE A 148 -16.06 -10.90 -9.94
C ILE A 148 -17.50 -11.23 -9.55
N TYR A 149 -17.82 -12.52 -9.55
CA TYR A 149 -19.12 -13.07 -9.19
C TYR A 149 -19.15 -13.53 -7.73
N SER A 150 -20.36 -13.83 -7.25
CA SER A 150 -20.60 -14.53 -5.99
C SER A 150 -20.01 -15.96 -6.03
N TYR A 151 -20.31 -16.78 -5.03
CA TYR A 151 -19.92 -18.19 -5.05
C TYR A 151 -20.46 -18.87 -6.32
N GLN A 152 -19.68 -19.81 -6.87
CA GLN A 152 -20.19 -20.69 -7.92
C GLN A 152 -21.44 -21.42 -7.42
N GLU A 153 -22.41 -21.57 -8.31
CA GLU A 153 -23.55 -22.44 -8.05
C GLU A 153 -23.11 -23.90 -8.16
N ASP A 154 -23.76 -24.80 -7.41
CA ASP A 154 -23.45 -26.24 -7.46
C ASP A 154 -23.63 -26.86 -8.86
N SER A 155 -24.37 -26.18 -9.76
CA SER A 155 -24.51 -26.56 -11.16
C SER A 155 -23.33 -26.16 -12.05
N ASP A 156 -22.54 -25.16 -11.62
CA ASP A 156 -21.34 -24.70 -12.29
C ASP A 156 -20.11 -25.38 -11.69
N ASN A 157 -19.86 -26.61 -12.15
CA ASN A 157 -18.78 -27.47 -11.66
C ASN A 157 -17.41 -27.19 -12.32
N GLN A 158 -17.23 -26.03 -12.95
CA GLN A 158 -15.93 -25.71 -13.54
C GLN A 158 -14.91 -25.42 -12.43
N PRO A 159 -13.75 -26.11 -12.43
CA PRO A 159 -12.72 -25.86 -11.44
C PRO A 159 -12.16 -24.46 -11.64
N LEU A 160 -12.08 -23.69 -10.54
CA LEU A 160 -11.38 -22.42 -10.53
C LEU A 160 -9.87 -22.63 -10.67
N ASP A 161 -9.23 -21.73 -11.39
CA ASP A 161 -7.78 -21.64 -11.44
C ASP A 161 -7.20 -21.04 -10.15
N TRP A 162 -5.87 -20.90 -10.12
CA TRP A 162 -5.16 -20.39 -8.95
C TRP A 162 -5.47 -18.92 -8.60
N MET A 163 -6.13 -18.18 -9.49
CA MET A 163 -6.59 -16.80 -9.26
C MET A 163 -8.05 -16.73 -8.82
N ASN A 164 -8.68 -17.88 -8.50
CA ASN A 164 -10.12 -18.01 -8.24
C ASN A 164 -10.99 -17.59 -9.45
N GLY A 165 -10.55 -17.85 -10.67
CA GLY A 165 -11.37 -17.59 -11.85
C GLY A 165 -11.41 -18.75 -12.82
N HIS A 166 -12.23 -18.61 -13.86
CA HIS A 166 -12.27 -19.54 -14.97
C HIS A 166 -12.80 -18.83 -16.23
N LYS A 167 -12.81 -19.54 -17.37
CA LYS A 167 -13.44 -19.05 -18.60
C LYS A 167 -14.78 -19.72 -18.81
N ASP A 168 -15.81 -18.96 -19.12
CA ASP A 168 -17.09 -19.52 -19.54
C ASP A 168 -16.95 -20.27 -20.89
N LYS A 169 -18.05 -20.89 -21.33
CA LYS A 169 -18.14 -21.60 -22.61
C LYS A 169 -17.83 -20.72 -23.84
N ASP A 170 -17.97 -19.41 -23.71
CA ASP A 170 -17.75 -18.41 -24.76
C ASP A 170 -16.32 -17.84 -24.69
N GLY A 171 -15.51 -18.31 -23.73
CA GLY A 171 -14.12 -17.94 -23.53
C GLY A 171 -13.92 -16.69 -22.67
N ASN A 172 -14.98 -16.13 -22.07
CA ASN A 172 -14.88 -14.94 -21.22
C ASN A 172 -14.38 -15.33 -19.83
N TYR A 173 -13.25 -14.74 -19.44
CA TYR A 173 -12.69 -14.96 -18.11
C TYR A 173 -13.43 -14.14 -17.05
N HIS A 174 -13.60 -14.70 -15.86
CA HIS A 174 -14.15 -14.02 -14.69
C HIS A 174 -13.69 -14.68 -13.40
N TYR A 175 -13.78 -13.95 -12.30
CA TYR A 175 -13.44 -14.44 -10.96
C TYR A 175 -14.68 -14.81 -10.16
N HIS A 176 -14.49 -15.62 -9.13
CA HIS A 176 -15.51 -15.96 -8.15
C HIS A 176 -15.04 -15.71 -6.72
N ALA A 177 -16.01 -15.34 -5.88
CA ALA A 177 -15.85 -15.46 -4.44
C ALA A 177 -15.57 -16.93 -4.05
N THR A 178 -14.83 -17.14 -2.97
CA THR A 178 -14.63 -18.47 -2.38
C THR A 178 -14.69 -18.41 -0.85
N LYS A 179 -15.01 -19.53 -0.21
CA LYS A 179 -15.07 -19.62 1.27
C LYS A 179 -13.70 -19.81 1.91
N LYS A 180 -12.69 -20.14 1.10
CA LYS A 180 -11.30 -20.34 1.52
C LYS A 180 -10.45 -19.26 0.86
N TYR A 181 -9.27 -19.01 1.42
CA TYR A 181 -8.29 -18.13 0.78
C TYR A 181 -8.13 -18.48 -0.71
N PRO A 182 -8.11 -17.50 -1.63
CA PRO A 182 -8.06 -16.05 -1.38
C PRO A 182 -9.40 -15.32 -1.17
N TYR A 183 -10.54 -16.00 -1.03
CA TYR A 183 -11.88 -15.43 -0.80
C TYR A 183 -12.48 -14.56 -1.91
N ILE A 184 -11.63 -13.94 -2.72
CA ILE A 184 -11.91 -13.07 -3.87
C ILE A 184 -10.89 -13.43 -4.99
N ASN A 185 -10.60 -12.53 -5.93
CA ASN A 185 -9.60 -12.74 -6.97
C ASN A 185 -8.20 -12.90 -6.36
N GLY A 186 -7.55 -14.03 -6.64
CA GLY A 186 -6.21 -14.37 -6.14
C GLY A 186 -5.08 -13.63 -6.86
N GLY A 187 -5.40 -12.76 -7.81
CA GLY A 187 -4.46 -12.06 -8.67
C GLY A 187 -5.18 -11.32 -9.79
N PHE A 188 -4.41 -10.99 -10.83
CA PHE A 188 -4.90 -10.37 -12.06
C PHE A 188 -4.57 -11.25 -13.26
N TYR A 189 -5.63 -11.78 -13.87
CA TYR A 189 -5.63 -12.40 -15.20
C TYR A 189 -5.37 -11.35 -16.29
N GLY A 190 -5.89 -10.14 -16.12
CA GLY A 190 -5.69 -9.04 -17.06
C GLY A 190 -4.45 -8.18 -16.80
N GLU A 191 -4.15 -7.32 -17.77
CA GLU A 191 -3.06 -6.35 -17.66
C GLU A 191 -3.36 -5.29 -16.58
N VAL A 192 -2.44 -5.16 -15.61
CA VAL A 192 -2.39 -4.04 -14.67
C VAL A 192 -0.95 -3.54 -14.58
N LEU A 193 -0.79 -2.27 -14.23
CA LEU A 193 0.50 -1.71 -13.84
C LEU A 193 0.63 -1.84 -12.33
N GLU A 194 1.67 -2.51 -11.85
CA GLU A 194 2.04 -2.54 -10.43
C GLU A 194 3.11 -1.47 -10.17
N ARG A 195 2.89 -0.64 -9.16
CA ARG A 195 3.87 0.32 -8.66
C ARG A 195 3.75 0.41 -7.15
N ASP A 196 4.87 0.35 -6.45
CA ASP A 196 4.96 0.47 -4.98
C ASP A 196 4.03 -0.51 -4.23
N GLY A 197 3.80 -1.71 -4.77
CA GLY A 197 2.96 -2.74 -4.15
C GLY A 197 1.45 -2.54 -4.32
N GLN A 198 1.00 -1.71 -5.28
CA GLN A 198 -0.42 -1.48 -5.60
C GLN A 198 -0.64 -1.39 -7.11
N VAL A 199 -1.90 -1.55 -7.57
CA VAL A 199 -2.27 -1.19 -8.95
C VAL A 199 -2.11 0.31 -9.15
N ASP A 200 -1.56 0.76 -10.27
CA ASP A 200 -1.35 2.18 -10.59
C ASP A 200 -2.09 2.56 -11.89
N PRO A 201 -2.75 3.73 -11.91
CA PRO A 201 -3.06 4.63 -10.81
C PRO A 201 -4.32 4.17 -10.04
N GLN A 202 -4.43 4.63 -8.80
CA GLN A 202 -5.60 4.45 -7.94
C GLN A 202 -5.95 5.74 -7.19
N PRO A 203 -7.22 5.90 -6.77
CA PRO A 203 -7.62 6.93 -5.83
C PRO A 203 -6.80 6.96 -4.55
N ARG A 204 -6.72 8.14 -3.94
CA ARG A 204 -6.12 8.34 -2.62
C ARG A 204 -7.21 8.62 -1.60
N ALA A 205 -7.11 7.93 -0.47
CA ALA A 205 -7.83 8.23 0.75
C ALA A 205 -7.02 9.20 1.62
N GLU A 206 -7.71 10.05 2.38
CA GLU A 206 -7.10 11.01 3.30
C GLU A 206 -7.85 10.98 4.64
N SER A 207 -7.10 10.93 5.74
CA SER A 207 -7.67 11.13 7.08
C SER A 207 -7.31 12.52 7.60
N PRO A 208 -8.26 13.23 8.25
CA PRO A 208 -7.97 14.49 8.92
C PRO A 208 -7.14 14.30 10.20
N ARG A 209 -6.88 13.05 10.62
CA ARG A 209 -6.13 12.71 11.82
C ARG A 209 -5.01 11.69 11.55
N PRO A 210 -3.97 11.63 12.40
CA PRO A 210 -3.00 10.55 12.35
C PRO A 210 -3.63 9.19 12.67
N ALA A 211 -3.12 8.13 12.02
CA ALA A 211 -3.52 6.76 12.34
C ALA A 211 -3.12 6.39 13.78
N LEU A 212 -4.08 5.85 14.53
CA LEU A 212 -3.86 5.29 15.87
C LEU A 212 -3.29 3.85 15.80
N GLY A 213 -2.80 3.37 16.95
CA GLY A 213 -2.26 2.01 17.09
C GLY A 213 -3.33 0.96 17.43
N PRO A 214 -3.00 -0.33 17.41
CA PRO A 214 -3.93 -1.39 17.77
C PRO A 214 -4.35 -1.33 19.25
N MET A 215 -5.62 -1.62 19.53
CA MET A 215 -6.14 -1.76 20.89
C MET A 215 -6.28 -3.24 21.24
N ARG A 216 -5.37 -3.75 22.08
CA ARG A 216 -5.35 -5.18 22.45
C ARG A 216 -6.61 -5.57 23.23
N GLY A 217 -7.23 -6.68 22.83
CA GLY A 217 -8.40 -7.23 23.50
C GLY A 217 -9.70 -6.45 23.28
N ALA A 218 -9.71 -5.48 22.37
CA ALA A 218 -10.92 -4.75 22.01
C ALA A 218 -11.78 -5.54 21.03
N LYS A 219 -13.06 -5.67 21.33
CA LYS A 219 -14.08 -6.17 20.39
C LYS A 219 -15.06 -5.06 20.07
N ILE A 220 -15.30 -4.77 18.81
CA ILE A 220 -16.31 -3.81 18.38
C ILE A 220 -17.68 -4.49 18.40
N VAL A 221 -18.60 -3.93 19.18
CA VAL A 221 -19.92 -4.50 19.46
C VAL A 221 -21.08 -3.64 18.93
N GLY A 222 -20.80 -2.43 18.46
CA GLY A 222 -21.81 -1.55 17.88
C GLY A 222 -21.20 -0.44 17.03
N PHE A 223 -21.92 -0.07 15.98
CA PHE A 223 -21.63 1.10 15.15
C PHE A 223 -22.97 1.64 14.64
N GLU A 224 -23.24 2.91 14.90
CA GLU A 224 -24.53 3.53 14.57
C GLU A 224 -24.36 5.02 14.24
N GLU A 225 -25.22 5.54 13.37
CA GLU A 225 -25.43 6.97 13.21
C GLU A 225 -26.49 7.43 14.23
N THR A 226 -26.08 8.15 15.27
CA THR A 226 -26.95 8.57 16.38
C THR A 226 -27.77 9.81 16.07
N ALA A 227 -27.31 10.61 15.11
CA ALA A 227 -27.97 11.78 14.53
C ALA A 227 -27.31 12.07 13.18
N PRO A 228 -27.91 12.88 12.28
CA PRO A 228 -27.30 13.20 11.00
C PRO A 228 -25.82 13.62 11.14
N LYS A 229 -24.93 12.91 10.42
CA LYS A 229 -23.47 13.08 10.44
C LYS A 229 -22.79 12.82 11.79
N SER A 230 -23.48 12.17 12.73
CA SER A 230 -22.98 11.90 14.08
C SER A 230 -23.00 10.40 14.34
N PHE A 231 -21.84 9.84 14.63
CA PHE A 231 -21.62 8.40 14.69
C PHE A 231 -21.11 7.99 16.06
N GLN A 232 -21.44 6.77 16.46
CA GLN A 232 -20.94 6.14 17.67
C GLN A 232 -20.45 4.73 17.34
N LEU A 233 -19.17 4.47 17.61
CA LEU A 233 -18.61 3.14 17.69
C LEU A 233 -18.52 2.72 19.16
N THR A 234 -19.08 1.56 19.48
CA THR A 234 -19.01 0.94 20.81
C THR A 234 -18.08 -0.26 20.77
N TYR A 235 -17.11 -0.29 21.67
CA TYR A 235 -16.19 -1.41 21.81
C TYR A 235 -16.15 -1.91 23.26
N GLU A 236 -15.74 -3.16 23.45
CA GLU A 236 -15.58 -3.78 24.76
C GLU A 236 -14.14 -4.24 24.97
N VAL A 237 -13.60 -3.99 26.16
CA VAL A 237 -12.32 -4.55 26.64
C VAL A 237 -12.58 -5.20 27.99
N SER A 238 -12.37 -6.52 28.08
CA SER A 238 -12.63 -7.30 29.30
C SER A 238 -14.05 -7.08 29.88
N GLY A 239 -15.06 -7.06 29.00
CA GLY A 239 -16.48 -6.90 29.38
C GLY A 239 -16.92 -5.48 29.74
N ARG A 240 -16.03 -4.48 29.68
CA ARG A 240 -16.35 -3.07 29.93
C ARG A 240 -16.40 -2.29 28.62
N LYS A 241 -17.41 -1.43 28.47
CA LYS A 241 -17.65 -0.66 27.25
C LYS A 241 -16.83 0.63 27.21
N GLY A 242 -16.23 0.91 26.07
CA GLY A 242 -15.73 2.21 25.67
C GLY A 242 -16.42 2.68 24.38
N TYR A 243 -16.23 3.96 24.05
CA TYR A 243 -16.93 4.62 22.96
C TYR A 243 -15.98 5.49 22.14
N VAL A 244 -16.19 5.52 20.82
CA VAL A 244 -15.68 6.56 19.94
C VAL A 244 -16.87 7.23 19.30
N ARG A 245 -17.16 8.46 19.72
CA ARG A 245 -18.20 9.30 19.12
C ARG A 245 -17.54 10.30 18.21
N TYR A 246 -18.11 10.53 17.04
CA TYR A 246 -17.61 11.56 16.16
C TYR A 246 -18.71 12.22 15.35
N LYS A 247 -18.51 13.50 15.05
CA LYS A 247 -19.42 14.30 14.23
C LYS A 247 -18.67 14.89 13.05
N LEU A 248 -19.19 14.66 11.86
CA LEU A 248 -18.69 15.27 10.63
C LEU A 248 -19.24 16.70 10.52
N GLY A 249 -18.32 17.65 10.38
CA GLY A 249 -18.59 19.05 10.12
C GLY A 249 -18.49 19.40 8.63
N GLU A 250 -18.50 20.69 8.35
CA GLU A 250 -18.26 21.21 7.00
C GLU A 250 -16.80 21.03 6.60
N SER A 251 -16.55 21.01 5.28
CA SER A 251 -15.20 20.95 4.71
C SER A 251 -14.30 19.87 5.33
N GLY A 252 -14.85 18.66 5.56
CA GLY A 252 -14.10 17.53 6.10
C GLY A 252 -13.64 17.66 7.55
N ALA A 253 -14.14 18.65 8.31
CA ALA A 253 -13.89 18.72 9.74
C ALA A 253 -14.53 17.54 10.48
N VAL A 254 -13.85 17.04 11.52
CA VAL A 254 -14.35 15.94 12.35
C VAL A 254 -14.06 16.23 13.81
N ALA A 255 -15.11 16.21 14.64
CA ALA A 255 -15.02 16.33 16.08
C ALA A 255 -15.16 14.95 16.71
N PHE A 256 -14.15 14.49 17.45
CA PHE A 256 -14.10 13.21 18.14
C PHE A 256 -14.25 13.37 19.66
N GLU A 257 -14.91 12.39 20.27
CA GLU A 257 -14.94 12.13 21.70
C GLU A 257 -14.63 10.65 21.94
N PHE A 258 -13.52 10.38 22.59
CA PHE A 258 -13.08 9.05 22.99
C PHE A 258 -13.39 8.85 24.47
N GLN A 259 -14.15 7.82 24.79
CA GLN A 259 -14.40 7.38 26.17
C GLN A 259 -13.77 6.01 26.36
N ASP A 260 -12.82 5.88 27.27
CA ASP A 260 -12.23 4.59 27.60
C ASP A 260 -13.15 3.74 28.51
N PRO A 261 -12.86 2.43 28.68
CA PRO A 261 -13.65 1.56 29.56
C PRO A 261 -13.61 1.92 31.06
N ALA A 262 -12.75 2.85 31.48
CA ALA A 262 -12.74 3.41 32.82
C ALA A 262 -13.59 4.69 32.95
N GLY A 263 -14.20 5.15 31.84
CA GLY A 263 -15.03 6.35 31.78
C GLY A 263 -14.24 7.64 31.53
N LYS A 264 -12.92 7.58 31.30
CA LYS A 264 -12.15 8.77 30.97
C LYS A 264 -12.48 9.23 29.55
N VAL A 265 -12.81 10.51 29.42
CA VAL A 265 -13.18 11.14 28.15
C VAL A 265 -12.05 12.03 27.63
N THR A 266 -11.75 11.94 26.33
CA THR A 266 -10.82 12.81 25.59
C THR A 266 -11.51 13.34 24.34
N LYS A 267 -11.40 14.65 24.07
CA LYS A 267 -12.00 15.29 22.90
C LYS A 267 -10.91 15.79 21.95
N GLN A 268 -11.12 15.62 20.65
CA GLN A 268 -10.19 16.06 19.61
C GLN A 268 -10.96 16.59 18.41
N ASN A 269 -10.55 17.75 17.88
CA ASN A 269 -11.18 18.33 16.70
C ASN A 269 -10.15 18.41 15.58
N TYR A 270 -10.53 17.98 14.40
CA TYR A 270 -9.72 18.00 13.19
C TYR A 270 -10.44 18.79 12.11
N GLN A 271 -9.69 19.50 11.26
CA GLN A 271 -10.21 20.21 10.10
C GLN A 271 -9.49 19.74 8.85
N ASN A 272 -10.23 19.49 7.76
CA ASN A 272 -9.60 19.21 6.48
C ASN A 272 -9.24 20.55 5.80
N GLY A 273 -8.09 21.14 6.19
CA GLY A 273 -7.70 22.45 5.66
C GLY A 273 -6.64 23.22 6.42
N GLY A 274 -5.50 22.59 6.72
CA GLY A 274 -4.34 23.22 7.37
C GLY A 274 -3.00 22.95 6.70
N GLY A 275 -2.97 22.72 5.38
CA GLY A 275 -1.74 22.61 4.58
C GLY A 275 -2.04 22.87 3.10
N ARG A 276 -1.63 24.03 2.59
CA ARG A 276 -2.10 24.66 1.34
C ARG A 276 -1.60 24.03 0.03
N ARG A 277 -2.54 23.97 -0.93
CA ARG A 277 -2.50 24.37 -2.38
C ARG A 277 -1.24 24.07 -3.22
N GLY A 278 -1.46 23.34 -4.31
CA GLY A 278 -0.67 23.43 -5.53
C GLY A 278 -1.21 22.52 -6.63
N GLY A 279 -2.09 23.04 -7.49
CA GLY A 279 -2.61 22.31 -8.64
C GLY A 279 -1.50 21.81 -9.55
N GLY A 280 -1.49 20.52 -9.83
CA GLY A 280 -0.64 19.93 -10.86
C GLY A 280 -1.08 20.39 -12.25
N PRO A 281 -0.14 20.73 -13.15
CA PRO A 281 -0.45 20.96 -14.56
C PRO A 281 -0.94 19.65 -15.24
N PRO A 282 -1.61 19.74 -16.40
CA PRO A 282 -2.21 18.58 -17.06
C PRO A 282 -1.16 17.63 -17.63
N PRO A 283 -1.53 16.37 -17.95
CA PRO A 283 -0.61 15.39 -18.53
C PRO A 283 -0.10 15.89 -19.89
N ARG A 284 1.21 15.76 -20.14
CA ARG A 284 1.77 15.91 -21.48
C ARG A 284 1.85 14.54 -22.16
N ASP A 285 1.35 14.49 -23.38
CA ASP A 285 1.52 13.40 -24.34
C ASP A 285 3.00 13.08 -24.57
N VAL A 286 3.35 11.80 -24.51
CA VAL A 286 4.60 11.28 -25.09
C VAL A 286 4.32 9.97 -25.82
N GLN A 287 4.56 10.02 -27.13
CA GLN A 287 4.55 8.91 -28.08
C GLN A 287 5.65 7.86 -27.80
N PRO A 288 5.50 6.63 -28.33
CA PRO A 288 6.39 5.51 -27.99
C PRO A 288 7.64 5.47 -28.89
N PRO A 289 8.75 4.88 -28.44
CA PRO A 289 9.75 4.33 -29.35
C PRO A 289 9.47 2.86 -29.69
N ARG A 290 9.74 2.56 -30.96
CA ARG A 290 9.51 1.32 -31.71
C ARG A 290 10.57 0.24 -31.46
N ASP A 291 10.09 -1.01 -31.52
CA ASP A 291 10.59 -2.25 -32.12
C ASP A 291 12.09 -2.59 -32.28
N GLY A 292 12.37 -3.85 -31.89
CA GLY A 292 13.40 -4.75 -32.44
C GLY A 292 14.61 -4.96 -31.51
N GLN A 293 15.08 -6.15 -31.16
CA GLN A 293 14.82 -7.53 -31.59
C GLN A 293 15.46 -8.47 -30.53
N LEU A 294 14.81 -9.59 -30.20
CA LEU A 294 15.34 -10.76 -29.44
C LEU A 294 16.40 -11.54 -30.29
N PRO A 295 17.16 -12.57 -29.82
CA PRO A 295 16.83 -13.50 -28.72
C PRO A 295 17.98 -14.22 -27.93
N ARG A 296 17.53 -15.09 -27.00
CA ARG A 296 18.06 -16.41 -26.52
C ARG A 296 18.85 -16.54 -25.20
N GLN A 297 18.13 -17.18 -24.26
CA GLN A 297 18.46 -18.36 -23.46
C GLN A 297 19.69 -18.33 -22.53
N ALA A 298 19.39 -18.30 -21.22
CA ALA A 298 19.93 -19.27 -20.28
C ALA A 298 18.91 -19.46 -19.14
N GLU A 299 18.22 -20.60 -19.15
CA GLU A 299 17.60 -21.14 -17.94
C GLU A 299 18.70 -21.84 -17.12
N ALA A 300 18.71 -21.54 -15.81
CA ALA A 300 18.91 -22.47 -14.69
C ALA A 300 19.78 -21.85 -13.58
N MET A 301 19.12 -21.36 -12.52
CA MET A 301 19.24 -21.87 -11.14
C MET A 301 18.53 -20.90 -10.18
N LYS A 302 17.65 -21.46 -9.35
CA LYS A 302 16.86 -20.77 -8.32
C LYS A 302 17.76 -20.01 -7.34
N SER A 303 17.41 -18.74 -7.11
CA SER A 303 17.60 -18.04 -5.85
C SER A 303 16.33 -17.22 -5.65
N GLN A 304 15.51 -17.59 -4.66
CA GLN A 304 14.43 -16.73 -4.19
C GLN A 304 15.08 -15.39 -3.81
N SER A 305 14.83 -14.32 -4.56
CA SER A 305 15.24 -12.99 -4.14
C SER A 305 14.37 -12.61 -2.94
N GLY A 306 14.82 -12.93 -1.74
CA GLY A 306 14.18 -12.46 -0.52
C GLY A 306 14.21 -10.94 -0.49
N THR A 307 13.06 -10.31 -0.31
CA THR A 307 12.99 -8.86 -0.04
C THR A 307 13.57 -8.62 1.35
N ILE A 308 14.71 -7.91 1.40
CA ILE A 308 15.37 -7.55 2.66
C ILE A 308 14.46 -6.56 3.39
N GLN A 309 14.22 -6.77 4.69
CA GLN A 309 13.50 -5.77 5.48
C GLN A 309 14.48 -4.71 5.94
N VAL A 310 14.22 -3.44 5.61
CA VAL A 310 15.08 -2.31 6.00
C VAL A 310 14.30 -1.39 6.93
N THR A 311 14.90 -1.05 8.06
CA THR A 311 14.34 -0.16 9.09
C THR A 311 15.39 0.84 9.56
N SER A 312 14.96 1.92 10.20
CA SER A 312 15.84 2.93 10.77
C SER A 312 15.22 3.50 12.03
N SER A 313 15.93 3.44 13.16
CA SER A 313 15.50 4.13 14.39
C SER A 313 15.69 5.65 14.29
N SER A 314 16.33 6.14 13.23
CA SER A 314 16.48 7.56 12.91
C SER A 314 15.32 8.08 12.04
N VAL A 315 14.37 7.21 11.66
CA VAL A 315 13.13 7.58 10.99
C VAL A 315 11.99 7.38 11.98
N ASP A 316 11.22 8.44 12.22
CA ASP A 316 10.09 8.38 13.14
C ASP A 316 8.90 7.60 12.56
N SER A 317 7.86 7.39 13.36
CA SER A 317 6.66 6.64 12.94
C SER A 317 5.84 7.33 11.83
N ARG A 318 6.14 8.58 11.50
CA ARG A 318 5.56 9.32 10.36
C ARG A 318 6.39 9.15 9.09
N GLY A 319 7.47 8.38 9.14
CA GLY A 319 8.43 8.26 8.05
C GLY A 319 9.35 9.47 7.95
N MET A 320 9.45 10.32 8.96
CA MET A 320 10.29 11.52 8.94
C MET A 320 11.67 11.23 9.52
N LEU A 321 12.73 11.61 8.81
CA LEU A 321 14.08 11.54 9.33
C LEU A 321 14.27 12.54 10.48
N ILE A 322 14.89 12.10 11.56
CA ILE A 322 15.27 12.99 12.66
C ILE A 322 16.22 14.08 12.15
N LYS A 323 16.01 15.30 12.66
CA LYS A 323 16.78 16.49 12.27
C LYS A 323 18.29 16.31 12.40
N ASP A 324 18.75 15.53 13.37
CA ASP A 324 20.18 15.29 13.57
C ASP A 324 20.85 14.54 12.43
N CYS A 325 20.09 13.87 11.58
CA CYS A 325 20.65 13.22 10.40
C CYS A 325 20.77 14.16 9.19
N THR A 326 20.33 15.42 9.28
CA THR A 326 20.33 16.35 8.14
C THR A 326 21.35 17.48 8.34
N CYS A 327 21.49 18.34 7.33
CA CYS A 327 22.33 19.52 7.45
C CYS A 327 21.82 20.55 8.48
N ASP A 328 20.57 20.42 8.92
CA ASP A 328 19.92 21.33 9.86
C ASP A 328 20.13 20.92 11.34
N GLY A 329 20.65 19.71 11.60
CA GLY A 329 20.97 19.21 12.95
C GLY A 329 22.43 18.82 13.10
N ALA A 330 22.69 17.79 13.91
CA ALA A 330 24.03 17.31 14.24
C ALA A 330 24.82 16.61 13.10
N ARG A 331 24.26 16.49 11.89
CA ARG A 331 24.92 15.92 10.69
C ARG A 331 25.37 14.47 10.84
N GLN A 332 24.63 13.69 11.62
CA GLN A 332 24.93 12.30 11.93
C GLN A 332 24.43 11.35 10.82
N SER A 333 25.14 10.25 10.58
CA SER A 333 24.58 9.19 9.71
C SER A 333 23.37 8.54 10.40
N PRO A 334 22.29 8.22 9.68
CA PRO A 334 21.14 7.56 10.27
C PRO A 334 21.49 6.14 10.69
N ALA A 335 20.79 5.63 11.71
CA ALA A 335 20.78 4.20 11.98
C ALA A 335 20.15 3.48 10.78
N VAL A 336 20.73 2.38 10.36
CA VAL A 336 20.15 1.48 9.36
C VAL A 336 20.16 0.09 9.94
N SER A 337 19.06 -0.62 9.86
CA SER A 337 18.94 -2.00 10.33
C SER A 337 18.26 -2.82 9.27
N TRP A 338 18.66 -4.07 9.16
CA TRP A 338 18.07 -4.98 8.19
C TRP A 338 17.88 -6.38 8.76
N ASP A 339 16.90 -7.07 8.21
CA ASP A 339 16.57 -8.45 8.53
C ASP A 339 16.18 -9.21 7.25
N LYS A 340 16.09 -10.53 7.34
CA LYS A 340 15.71 -11.44 6.24
C LYS A 340 16.64 -11.36 5.04
N LEU A 341 17.96 -11.34 5.29
CA LEU A 341 18.94 -11.49 4.22
C LEU A 341 18.73 -12.86 3.53
N PRO A 342 18.71 -12.91 2.18
CA PRO A 342 18.60 -14.16 1.43
C PRO A 342 19.69 -15.17 1.81
N GLU A 343 19.36 -16.46 1.72
CA GLU A 343 20.36 -17.53 1.88
C GLU A 343 21.51 -17.35 0.87
N GLY A 344 22.74 -17.64 1.32
CA GLY A 344 23.94 -17.44 0.50
C GLY A 344 24.51 -16.01 0.53
N THR A 345 23.91 -15.09 1.30
CA THR A 345 24.49 -13.77 1.54
C THR A 345 25.85 -13.89 2.20
N LYS A 346 26.89 -13.40 1.53
CA LYS A 346 28.27 -13.34 2.04
C LYS A 346 28.73 -11.92 2.35
N SER A 347 28.06 -10.93 1.77
CA SER A 347 28.40 -9.52 1.91
C SER A 347 27.16 -8.65 1.77
N ILE A 348 27.16 -7.48 2.41
CA ILE A 348 26.04 -6.54 2.40
C ILE A 348 26.54 -5.17 1.93
N ALA A 349 25.73 -4.47 1.15
CA ALA A 349 25.94 -3.08 0.78
C ALA A 349 24.73 -2.21 1.15
N VAL A 350 24.96 -0.93 1.43
CA VAL A 350 23.95 0.07 1.78
C VAL A 350 24.16 1.30 0.90
N SER A 351 23.10 1.82 0.30
CA SER A 351 23.12 3.08 -0.44
C SER A 351 21.99 4.00 0.01
N LEU A 352 22.33 5.27 0.24
CA LEU A 352 21.40 6.31 0.67
C LEU A 352 21.31 7.37 -0.43
N TRP A 353 20.14 7.58 -1.01
CA TRP A 353 19.97 8.34 -2.25
C TRP A 353 18.62 9.04 -2.35
N HIS A 354 18.47 9.97 -3.30
CA HIS A 354 17.18 10.55 -3.69
C HIS A 354 17.12 10.88 -5.17
N GLU A 355 15.91 10.94 -5.70
CA GLU A 355 15.66 11.45 -7.04
C GLU A 355 15.37 12.96 -6.99
N ALA A 356 16.31 13.79 -7.43
CA ALA A 356 16.04 15.20 -7.71
C ALA A 356 15.50 15.36 -9.14
N PRO A 357 14.82 16.48 -9.46
CA PRO A 357 14.25 16.70 -10.79
C PRO A 357 15.24 16.58 -11.95
N ASP A 358 16.52 16.86 -11.70
CA ASP A 358 17.61 16.89 -12.68
C ASP A 358 18.52 15.64 -12.64
N GLN A 359 18.57 14.92 -11.52
CA GLN A 359 19.50 13.80 -11.31
C GLN A 359 19.18 13.01 -10.04
N THR A 360 19.54 11.73 -10.00
CA THR A 360 19.67 10.99 -8.74
C THR A 360 20.87 11.53 -7.96
N LYS A 361 20.73 11.84 -6.66
CA LYS A 361 21.89 12.14 -5.79
C LYS A 361 22.15 11.04 -4.77
N SER A 362 23.43 10.77 -4.54
CA SER A 362 23.95 9.81 -3.57
C SER A 362 24.56 10.51 -2.36
N TYR A 363 24.10 10.12 -1.18
CA TYR A 363 24.51 10.66 0.11
C TYR A 363 25.42 9.72 0.89
N TRP A 364 25.26 8.40 0.70
CA TRP A 364 26.06 7.42 1.41
C TRP A 364 26.15 6.13 0.63
N VAL A 365 27.35 5.55 0.62
CA VAL A 365 27.66 4.28 -0.02
C VAL A 365 28.52 3.49 0.95
N VAL A 366 28.07 2.31 1.35
CA VAL A 366 28.81 1.37 2.18
C VAL A 366 28.73 0.00 1.53
N TYR A 367 29.84 -0.72 1.45
CA TYR A 367 29.89 -2.06 0.87
C TYR A 367 30.87 -2.94 1.65
N ASN A 368 30.86 -4.24 1.39
CA ASN A 368 31.67 -5.22 2.13
C ASN A 368 31.38 -5.25 3.64
N LEU A 369 30.12 -5.01 4.04
CA LEU A 369 29.67 -5.29 5.40
C LEU A 369 29.57 -6.82 5.59
N PRO A 370 29.96 -7.38 6.75
CA PRO A 370 29.85 -8.81 7.01
C PRO A 370 28.41 -9.30 6.88
N ALA A 371 28.20 -10.52 6.37
CA ALA A 371 26.87 -11.12 6.29
C ALA A 371 26.16 -11.29 7.65
N THR A 372 26.93 -11.32 8.75
CA THR A 372 26.41 -11.38 10.12
C THR A 372 25.99 -10.02 10.67
N SER A 373 26.30 -8.93 9.98
CA SER A 373 25.89 -7.59 10.38
C SER A 373 24.37 -7.45 10.20
N THR A 374 23.70 -6.86 11.19
CA THR A 374 22.25 -6.61 11.18
C THR A 374 21.91 -5.12 11.06
N GLY A 375 22.93 -4.26 10.95
CA GLY A 375 22.74 -2.82 10.89
C GLY A 375 24.01 -1.99 11.09
N ILE A 376 23.87 -0.69 10.87
CA ILE A 376 24.84 0.35 11.25
C ILE A 376 24.12 1.29 12.21
N GLY A 377 24.62 1.43 13.45
CA GLY A 377 24.02 2.34 14.43
C GLY A 377 24.13 3.81 14.02
N GLN A 378 23.23 4.65 14.53
CA GLN A 378 23.27 6.10 14.27
C GLN A 378 24.64 6.68 14.64
N ASN A 379 25.23 7.43 13.70
CA ASN A 379 26.57 8.01 13.82
C ASN A 379 27.69 7.02 14.17
N LYS A 380 27.51 5.71 13.93
CA LYS A 380 28.54 4.70 14.17
C LYS A 380 29.35 4.46 12.90
N LYS A 381 30.63 4.15 13.09
CA LYS A 381 31.50 3.71 11.99
C LYS A 381 30.96 2.40 11.42
N ALA A 382 30.79 2.35 10.10
CA ALA A 382 30.44 1.12 9.41
C ALA A 382 31.61 0.11 9.47
N GLU A 383 31.29 -1.16 9.65
CA GLU A 383 32.29 -2.26 9.64
C GLU A 383 32.81 -2.57 8.22
N GLY A 384 32.09 -2.13 7.20
CA GLY A 384 32.47 -2.25 5.80
C GLY A 384 33.32 -1.10 5.29
N THR A 385 33.49 -1.06 3.97
CA THR A 385 34.16 0.01 3.24
C THR A 385 33.18 1.12 2.88
N VAL A 386 33.52 2.37 3.20
CA VAL A 386 32.71 3.54 2.82
C VAL A 386 33.17 4.05 1.46
N GLY A 387 32.26 4.02 0.47
CA GLY A 387 32.48 4.56 -0.88
C GLY A 387 32.24 6.07 -0.94
N LEU A 388 32.23 6.63 -2.15
CA LEU A 388 32.08 8.06 -2.41
C LEU A 388 30.60 8.49 -2.47
N ASN A 389 30.27 9.56 -1.76
CA ASN A 389 29.07 10.37 -2.03
C ASN A 389 29.29 11.28 -3.25
N ASP A 390 28.25 12.00 -3.69
CA ASP A 390 28.35 12.88 -4.87
C ASP A 390 29.29 14.08 -4.69
N LYS A 391 29.62 14.43 -3.44
CA LYS A 391 30.66 15.42 -3.15
C LYS A 391 32.07 14.81 -3.13
N ARG A 392 32.22 13.57 -3.61
CA ARG A 392 33.48 12.84 -3.75
C ARG A 392 34.21 12.63 -2.42
N ARG A 393 33.47 12.38 -1.33
CA ARG A 393 34.04 12.05 -0.02
C ARG A 393 33.60 10.67 0.47
N ASN A 394 34.48 9.98 1.19
CA ASN A 394 34.22 8.66 1.79
C ASN A 394 33.51 8.77 3.14
N GLU A 395 32.34 9.41 3.14
CA GLU A 395 31.55 9.67 4.33
C GLU A 395 30.06 9.79 4.00
N TYR A 396 29.23 9.81 5.03
CA TYR A 396 27.84 10.24 4.93
C TYR A 396 27.78 11.74 4.62
N ASP A 397 27.05 12.13 3.57
CA ASP A 397 26.73 13.54 3.28
C ASP A 397 25.32 13.87 3.79
N PRO A 398 25.18 14.71 4.84
CA PRO A 398 23.87 15.03 5.40
C PRO A 398 22.97 15.72 4.37
N MET A 399 21.76 15.19 4.21
CA MET A 399 20.80 15.71 3.26
C MET A 399 20.48 17.18 3.54
N CYS A 400 20.60 18.00 2.49
CA CYS A 400 20.41 19.45 2.55
C CYS A 400 19.61 19.94 1.34
N SER A 401 18.49 19.28 1.06
CA SER A 401 17.66 19.64 -0.09
C SER A 401 17.21 21.09 -0.02
N LYS A 402 17.31 21.80 -1.14
CA LYS A 402 16.91 23.20 -1.26
C LYS A 402 15.44 23.30 -1.68
N GLY A 403 14.81 24.41 -1.34
CA GLY A 403 13.44 24.72 -1.73
C GLY A 403 12.39 24.17 -0.75
N PRO A 404 11.15 24.70 -0.83
CA PRO A 404 10.06 24.29 0.06
C PRO A 404 9.59 22.86 -0.25
N GLY A 405 8.87 22.28 0.70
CA GLY A 405 8.15 21.03 0.55
C GLY A 405 8.98 19.80 0.91
N ILE A 406 8.27 18.79 1.38
CA ILE A 406 8.79 17.47 1.70
C ILE A 406 9.57 16.85 0.54
N LYS A 407 10.66 16.16 0.86
CA LYS A 407 11.46 15.37 -0.08
C LYS A 407 11.51 13.94 0.40
N THR A 408 11.35 12.99 -0.51
CA THR A 408 11.51 11.56 -0.24
C THR A 408 12.94 11.15 -0.55
N TYR A 409 13.53 10.36 0.33
CA TYR A 409 14.85 9.78 0.25
C TYR A 409 14.74 8.28 0.48
N HIS A 410 15.76 7.56 0.07
CA HIS A 410 15.77 6.10 0.04
C HIS A 410 17.02 5.58 0.74
N ILE A 411 16.87 4.56 1.60
CA ILE A 411 17.97 3.70 2.05
C ILE A 411 17.74 2.33 1.42
N THR A 412 18.61 1.90 0.52
CA THR A 412 18.57 0.56 -0.06
C THR A 412 19.68 -0.31 0.51
N VAL A 413 19.32 -1.49 1.00
CA VAL A 413 20.26 -2.55 1.43
C VAL A 413 20.29 -3.62 0.36
N TYR A 414 21.48 -4.09 0.00
CA TYR A 414 21.72 -5.14 -0.99
C TYR A 414 22.42 -6.32 -0.33
N ALA A 415 21.92 -7.52 -0.56
CA ALA A 415 22.55 -8.78 -0.18
C ALA A 415 23.35 -9.33 -1.36
N LEU A 416 24.62 -9.67 -1.15
CA LEU A 416 25.56 -10.06 -2.19
C LEU A 416 26.12 -11.46 -1.92
N SER A 417 26.29 -12.25 -2.99
CA SER A 417 26.85 -13.60 -2.94
C SER A 417 28.37 -13.65 -2.75
N LYS A 418 29.05 -12.50 -2.82
CA LYS A 418 30.50 -12.34 -2.63
C LYS A 418 30.85 -10.93 -2.15
N ASN A 419 32.04 -10.76 -1.58
CA ASN A 419 32.63 -9.44 -1.36
C ASN A 419 33.02 -8.80 -2.71
N LEU A 420 32.99 -7.47 -2.75
CA LEU A 420 33.41 -6.68 -3.89
C LEU A 420 34.91 -6.38 -3.81
N GLU A 421 35.64 -6.70 -4.87
CA GLU A 421 37.06 -6.38 -5.03
C GLU A 421 37.21 -4.98 -5.64
N LEU A 422 36.87 -3.95 -4.86
CA LEU A 422 36.85 -2.55 -5.31
C LEU A 422 37.53 -1.64 -4.30
N THR A 423 38.24 -0.62 -4.80
CA THR A 423 38.90 0.38 -3.95
C THR A 423 37.95 1.52 -3.58
N ALA A 424 37.99 1.97 -2.32
CA ALA A 424 37.10 3.02 -1.80
C ALA A 424 37.18 4.35 -2.59
N LYS A 425 38.30 4.60 -3.28
CA LYS A 425 38.56 5.84 -4.03
C LYS A 425 37.76 5.95 -5.33
N GLU A 426 37.10 4.89 -5.77
CA GLU A 426 36.47 4.81 -7.10
C GLU A 426 34.99 4.44 -7.06
N VAL A 427 34.48 4.00 -5.91
CA VAL A 427 33.12 3.46 -5.80
C VAL A 427 32.14 4.54 -5.36
N ASP A 428 31.47 5.17 -6.32
CA ASP A 428 30.22 5.90 -6.08
C ASP A 428 29.00 4.96 -6.23
N ARG A 429 27.78 5.50 -6.05
CA ARG A 429 26.55 4.70 -6.16
C ARG A 429 26.41 4.03 -7.51
N LYS A 430 26.71 4.72 -8.61
CA LYS A 430 26.58 4.16 -9.96
C LYS A 430 27.52 2.98 -10.11
N LYS A 431 28.79 3.14 -9.71
CA LYS A 431 29.79 2.07 -9.77
C LYS A 431 29.42 0.89 -8.86
N LEU A 432 28.86 1.15 -7.68
CA LEU A 432 28.33 0.10 -6.80
C LEU A 432 27.23 -0.69 -7.52
N LEU A 433 26.24 -0.03 -8.11
CA LEU A 433 25.11 -0.68 -8.80
C LEU A 433 25.56 -1.50 -10.01
N GLU A 434 26.56 -1.03 -10.74
CA GLU A 434 27.20 -1.80 -11.82
C GLU A 434 27.90 -3.05 -11.27
N ALA A 435 28.67 -2.91 -10.19
CA ALA A 435 29.46 -4.00 -9.64
C ALA A 435 28.64 -5.11 -8.97
N ILE A 436 27.46 -4.78 -8.42
CA ILE A 436 26.61 -5.77 -7.75
C ILE A 436 25.69 -6.54 -8.70
N ARG A 437 25.58 -6.13 -9.97
CA ARG A 437 24.57 -6.65 -10.91
C ARG A 437 24.54 -8.18 -10.97
N ASP A 438 25.71 -8.80 -11.03
CA ASP A 438 25.84 -10.25 -11.22
C ASP A 438 25.98 -11.03 -9.90
N CYS A 439 26.08 -10.34 -8.75
CA CYS A 439 26.21 -10.98 -7.44
C CYS A 439 25.13 -10.58 -6.43
N LYS A 440 24.16 -9.73 -6.81
CA LYS A 440 23.02 -9.35 -5.98
C LYS A 440 22.06 -10.53 -5.84
N LEU A 441 21.87 -10.98 -4.61
CA LEU A 441 20.92 -12.02 -4.23
C LEU A 441 19.53 -11.45 -3.89
N GLY A 442 19.51 -10.23 -3.35
CA GLY A 442 18.28 -9.53 -2.99
C GLY A 442 18.55 -8.09 -2.58
N GLU A 443 17.49 -7.31 -2.46
CA GLU A 443 17.55 -5.95 -1.95
C GLU A 443 16.29 -5.60 -1.17
N GLY A 444 16.36 -4.51 -0.42
CA GLY A 444 15.23 -3.91 0.27
C GLY A 444 15.45 -2.42 0.40
N THR A 445 14.39 -1.64 0.30
CA THR A 445 14.45 -0.17 0.39
C THR A 445 13.52 0.34 1.48
N LEU A 446 14.04 1.23 2.33
CA LEU A 446 13.27 2.06 3.23
C LEU A 446 13.13 3.46 2.64
N ASP A 447 11.90 3.87 2.38
CA ASP A 447 11.57 5.25 2.02
C ASP A 447 11.31 6.07 3.27
N TYR A 448 11.86 7.28 3.30
CA TYR A 448 11.62 8.24 4.37
C TYR A 448 11.68 9.65 3.84
N GLN A 449 11.22 10.59 4.65
CA GLN A 449 10.97 11.95 4.24
C GLN A 449 11.72 12.94 5.12
N TYR A 450 12.08 14.08 4.55
CA TYR A 450 12.52 15.23 5.30
C TYR A 450 12.04 16.51 4.65
N GLU A 451 11.53 17.43 5.48
CA GLU A 451 11.17 18.78 5.09
C GLU A 451 11.99 19.77 5.92
N ARG A 452 12.66 20.69 5.25
CA ARG A 452 13.37 21.79 5.93
C ARG A 452 12.33 22.82 6.35
N SER A 453 12.19 23.02 7.66
CA SER A 453 11.47 24.17 8.20
C SER A 453 12.25 25.44 7.81
N LYS A 454 11.56 26.43 7.23
CA LYS A 454 12.18 27.71 6.87
C LYS A 454 12.80 28.42 8.07
#